data_AF-A0A413F5P7-F1
#
_entry.id   AF-A0A413F5P7-F1
#
_cell.length_a   1.000
_cell.length_b   1.000
_cell.length_c   1.000
_cell.angle_alpha   90.00
_cell.angle_beta   90.00
_cell.angle_gamma   90.00
#
_symmetry.space_group_name_H-M   'P 1'
#
loop_
_entity.id
_entity.type
_entity.pdbx_description
1 polymer ?
#
loop_
_entity_poly.entity_id
_entity_poly.type
_entity_poly.pdbx_seq_one_letter_code
_entity_poly.pdbx_strand_id
1 'polypeptide(L)'
;MKQIDTAQLDITACQAQAAEYHDRGFNCAQAVACTLAPAVGLDPQIAFTLTEGFGAGMGGMTETCGAISGAVAIMGFVMSDGMENPKTKGQTYKLSREIAKRFGEKNTTTVCGTLKGVGSDQGPLRSCPGCIDDAVDIACDVLKQLAE
;
A
#
# COMPACT_ATOMS: atom_id res chain seq x y z
N MET A 1 10.35 -0.70 16.36
CA MET A 1 9.08 -0.75 15.63
C MET A 1 8.10 0.20 16.30
N LYS A 2 7.34 0.96 15.52
CA LYS A 2 6.32 1.89 16.06
C LYS A 2 5.11 1.10 16.59
N GLN A 3 4.37 1.70 17.53
CA GLN A 3 3.13 1.11 18.05
C GLN A 3 2.09 1.03 16.93
N ILE A 4 1.34 -0.07 16.90
CA ILE A 4 0.26 -0.31 15.95
C ILE A 4 -1.04 -0.39 16.74
N ASP A 5 -2.02 0.45 16.39
CA ASP A 5 -3.37 0.40 16.91
C ASP A 5 -4.21 -0.55 16.04
N THR A 6 -4.34 -1.80 16.49
CA THR A 6 -5.06 -2.84 15.74
C THR A 6 -6.56 -2.61 15.69
N ALA A 7 -7.13 -1.75 16.56
CA ALA A 7 -8.54 -1.39 16.50
C ALA A 7 -8.87 -0.54 15.25
N GLN A 8 -7.86 0.13 14.67
CA GLN A 8 -7.98 0.89 13.41
C GLN A 8 -7.79 0.02 12.16
N LEU A 9 -7.55 -1.29 12.31
CA LEU A 9 -7.24 -2.19 11.20
C LEU A 9 -8.41 -3.14 10.86
N ASP A 10 -9.65 -2.71 11.08
CA ASP A 10 -10.81 -3.44 10.54
C ASP A 10 -10.78 -3.40 9.00
N ILE A 11 -10.70 -4.57 8.36
CA ILE A 11 -10.42 -4.66 6.92
C ILE A 11 -11.54 -3.99 6.11
N THR A 12 -12.80 -4.22 6.49
CA THR A 12 -13.95 -3.66 5.76
C THR A 12 -14.01 -2.14 5.92
N ALA A 13 -13.78 -1.61 7.12
CA ALA A 13 -13.72 -0.17 7.34
C ALA A 13 -12.55 0.48 6.58
N CYS A 14 -11.37 -0.16 6.59
CA CYS A 14 -10.21 0.34 5.85
C CYS A 14 -10.48 0.35 4.33
N GLN A 15 -11.07 -0.72 3.77
CA GLN A 15 -11.43 -0.75 2.35
C GLN A 15 -12.42 0.34 1.98
N ALA A 16 -13.47 0.54 2.79
CA ALA A 16 -14.44 1.60 2.59
C ALA A 16 -13.79 2.99 2.61
N GLN A 17 -12.88 3.24 3.56
CA GLN A 17 -12.17 4.51 3.65
C GLN A 17 -11.22 4.74 2.46
N ALA A 18 -10.52 3.69 2.02
CA ALA A 18 -9.63 3.76 0.86
C ALA A 18 -10.41 4.02 -0.44
N ALA A 19 -11.59 3.41 -0.58
CA ALA A 19 -12.51 3.68 -1.69
C ALA A 19 -12.97 5.14 -1.68
N GLU A 20 -13.38 5.68 -0.52
CA GLU A 20 -13.77 7.09 -0.40
C GLU A 20 -12.63 8.04 -0.80
N TYR A 21 -11.39 7.77 -0.37
CA TYR A 21 -10.23 8.55 -0.78
C TYR A 21 -10.02 8.51 -2.30
N HIS A 22 -10.13 7.33 -2.90
CA HIS A 22 -9.96 7.18 -4.34
C HIS A 22 -11.06 7.93 -5.12
N ASP A 23 -12.32 7.88 -4.67
CA ASP A 23 -13.44 8.62 -5.25
C ASP A 23 -13.25 10.14 -5.16
N ARG A 24 -12.51 10.61 -4.16
CA ARG A 24 -12.09 12.01 -4.00
C ARG A 24 -10.88 12.40 -4.87
N GLY A 25 -10.39 11.49 -5.71
CA GLY A 25 -9.30 11.75 -6.65
C GLY A 25 -7.90 11.40 -6.13
N PHE A 26 -7.79 10.70 -5.00
CA PHE A 26 -6.49 10.24 -4.51
C PHE A 26 -5.97 9.14 -5.44
N ASN A 27 -4.66 9.10 -5.66
CA ASN A 27 -4.05 7.98 -6.38
C ASN A 27 -4.10 6.69 -5.53
N CYS A 28 -3.82 5.53 -6.14
CA CYS A 28 -3.90 4.24 -5.43
C CYS A 28 -2.97 4.15 -4.21
N ALA A 29 -1.78 4.76 -4.26
CA ALA A 29 -0.86 4.75 -3.13
C ALA A 29 -1.35 5.66 -1.99
N GLN A 30 -1.85 6.85 -2.32
CA GLN A 30 -2.45 7.78 -1.38
C GLN A 30 -3.67 7.15 -0.69
N ALA A 31 -4.57 6.52 -1.44
CA ALA A 31 -5.74 5.83 -0.88
C ALA A 31 -5.34 4.78 0.17
N VAL A 32 -4.35 3.93 -0.12
CA VAL A 32 -3.87 2.91 0.81
C VAL A 32 -3.12 3.53 2.00
N ALA A 33 -2.15 4.40 1.74
CA ALA A 33 -1.30 4.95 2.79
C ALA A 33 -2.07 5.87 3.75
N CYS A 34 -2.95 6.74 3.25
CA CYS A 34 -3.75 7.63 4.09
C CYS A 34 -4.74 6.86 4.97
N THR A 35 -5.28 5.75 4.46
CA THR A 35 -6.17 4.85 5.22
C THR A 35 -5.45 4.20 6.39
N LEU A 36 -4.22 3.73 6.19
CA LEU A 36 -3.46 2.99 7.20
C LEU A 36 -2.65 3.89 8.14
N ALA A 37 -2.43 5.15 7.76
CA ALA A 37 -1.61 6.10 8.52
C ALA A 37 -2.05 6.25 10.00
N PRO A 38 -3.35 6.41 10.34
CA PRO A 38 -3.78 6.54 11.73
C PRO A 38 -3.41 5.32 12.59
N ALA A 39 -3.55 4.11 12.04
CA ALA A 39 -3.28 2.86 12.75
C ALA A 39 -1.80 2.72 13.17
N VAL A 40 -0.89 3.43 12.51
CA VAL A 40 0.56 3.37 12.78
C VAL A 40 1.10 4.66 13.41
N GLY A 41 0.22 5.62 13.71
CA GLY A 41 0.60 6.93 14.25
C GLY A 41 1.29 7.86 13.23
N LEU A 42 1.06 7.64 11.93
CA LEU A 42 1.49 8.55 10.87
C LEU A 42 0.38 9.58 10.62
N ASP A 43 0.75 10.85 10.44
CA ASP A 43 -0.17 11.89 9.97
C ASP A 43 -0.64 11.57 8.53
N PRO A 44 -1.95 11.39 8.28
CA PRO A 44 -2.48 11.16 6.94
C PRO A 44 -2.09 12.23 5.92
N GLN A 45 -1.92 13.50 6.33
CA GLN A 45 -1.50 14.57 5.43
C GLN A 45 -0.06 14.37 4.96
N ILE A 46 0.82 13.90 5.84
CA ILE A 46 2.20 13.54 5.48
C ILE A 46 2.18 12.32 4.54
N ALA A 47 1.38 11.31 4.85
CA ALA A 47 1.21 10.14 3.99
C ALA A 47 0.74 10.53 2.58
N PHE A 48 -0.25 11.42 2.49
CA PHE A 48 -0.78 11.95 1.24
C PHE A 48 0.31 12.61 0.38
N THR A 49 1.05 13.55 0.97
CA THR A 49 2.09 14.30 0.24
C THR A 49 3.25 13.41 -0.18
N LEU A 50 3.70 12.49 0.67
CA LEU A 50 4.81 11.60 0.33
C LEU A 50 4.46 10.57 -0.75
N THR A 51 3.19 10.22 -0.91
CA THR A 51 2.74 9.17 -1.84
C THR A 51 2.16 9.69 -3.16
N GLU A 52 2.09 11.01 -3.34
CA GLU A 52 1.52 11.64 -4.55
C GLU A 52 2.22 11.23 -5.85
N GLY A 53 3.55 11.09 -5.81
CA GLY A 53 4.35 10.66 -6.97
C GLY A 53 4.09 9.21 -7.41
N PHE A 54 3.41 8.41 -6.58
CA PHE A 54 3.05 7.04 -6.87
C PHE A 54 1.62 6.93 -7.48
N GLY A 55 1.18 7.81 -8.41
CA GLY A 55 -0.03 7.70 -9.32
C GLY A 55 0.20 7.21 -10.80
N ALA A 56 -0.62 6.30 -11.40
CA ALA A 56 -0.40 5.50 -12.68
C ALA A 56 0.88 4.58 -13.05
N GLY A 57 1.23 3.49 -12.34
CA GLY A 57 2.48 2.67 -12.32
C GLY A 57 3.85 3.07 -11.70
N MET A 58 4.21 4.24 -11.27
CA MET A 58 3.43 5.39 -11.18
C MET A 58 4.14 6.57 -11.82
N GLY A 59 3.84 7.82 -11.49
CA GLY A 59 4.03 8.93 -12.43
C GLY A 59 3.55 8.72 -13.88
N GLY A 60 2.77 7.69 -14.23
CA GLY A 60 2.44 7.33 -15.62
C GLY A 60 3.39 6.34 -16.32
N MET A 61 4.41 5.82 -15.64
CA MET A 61 5.39 4.90 -16.24
C MET A 61 4.89 3.47 -16.39
N THR A 62 3.70 3.14 -15.84
CA THR A 62 3.10 1.80 -15.92
C THR A 62 3.88 0.65 -15.23
N GLU A 63 4.86 0.99 -14.39
CA GLU A 63 5.65 0.06 -13.57
C GLU A 63 4.87 -0.42 -12.31
N THR A 64 5.53 -0.64 -11.17
CA THR A 64 4.93 -1.11 -9.92
C THR A 64 3.63 -0.39 -9.51
N CYS A 65 2.60 -1.16 -9.18
CA CYS A 65 1.31 -0.66 -8.74
C CYS A 65 1.41 0.23 -7.48
N GLY A 66 0.65 1.32 -7.49
CA GLY A 66 0.66 2.34 -6.46
C GLY A 66 0.04 1.84 -5.18
N ALA A 67 -1.00 1.00 -5.26
CA ALA A 67 -1.64 0.41 -4.09
C ALA A 67 -0.63 -0.36 -3.23
N ILE A 68 0.15 -1.27 -3.84
CA ILE A 68 1.20 -2.00 -3.11
C ILE A 68 2.37 -1.10 -2.71
N SER A 69 2.68 -0.07 -3.49
CA SER A 69 3.71 0.92 -3.13
C SER A 69 3.33 1.72 -1.87
N GLY A 70 2.05 2.10 -1.74
CA GLY A 70 1.51 2.74 -0.54
C GLY A 70 1.59 1.85 0.69
N ALA A 71 1.22 0.57 0.56
CA ALA A 71 1.39 -0.41 1.64
C ALA A 71 2.87 -0.57 2.05
N VAL A 72 3.78 -0.68 1.08
CA VAL A 72 5.24 -0.74 1.33
C VAL A 72 5.74 0.51 2.06
N ALA A 73 5.23 1.69 1.73
CA ALA A 73 5.58 2.94 2.43
C ALA A 73 5.18 2.89 3.91
N ILE A 74 3.99 2.36 4.23
CA ILE A 74 3.52 2.18 5.61
C ILE A 74 4.40 1.17 6.36
N MET A 75 4.75 0.04 5.75
CA MET A 75 5.68 -0.93 6.36
C MET A 75 7.05 -0.29 6.63
N GLY A 76 7.55 0.53 5.70
CA GLY A 76 8.77 1.31 5.88
C GLY A 76 8.68 2.25 7.09
N PHE A 77 7.57 2.97 7.22
CA PHE A 77 7.32 3.85 8.35
C PHE A 77 7.31 3.09 9.68
N VAL A 78 6.58 1.97 9.78
CA VAL A 78 6.47 1.17 11.02
C VAL A 78 7.81 0.60 11.47
N MET A 79 8.61 0.12 10.51
CA MET A 79 9.84 -0.63 10.81
C MET A 79 11.07 0.26 10.98
N SER A 80 11.13 1.43 10.36
CA SER A 80 12.36 2.24 10.30
C SER A 80 12.82 2.76 11.67
N ASP A 81 14.13 2.62 11.95
CA ASP A 81 14.83 3.23 13.10
C ASP A 81 15.12 4.73 12.90
N GLY A 82 14.76 5.30 11.75
CA GLY A 82 15.13 6.67 11.40
C GLY A 82 16.59 6.80 10.96
N MET A 83 17.15 8.01 11.01
CA MET A 83 18.42 8.33 10.36
C MET A 83 19.66 8.09 11.24
N GLU A 84 19.54 8.15 12.56
CA GLU A 84 20.69 8.12 13.48
C GLU A 84 21.37 6.74 13.52
N ASN A 85 20.60 5.65 13.50
CA ASN A 85 21.13 4.29 13.58
C ASN A 85 20.29 3.26 12.78
N PRO A 86 20.32 3.30 11.43
CA PRO A 86 19.31 2.65 10.60
C PRO A 86 19.57 1.15 10.36
N LYS A 87 19.32 0.32 11.39
CA LYS A 87 19.61 -1.13 11.39
C LYS A 87 18.46 -2.00 10.89
N THR A 88 17.23 -1.48 10.89
CA THR A 88 16.02 -2.25 10.54
C THR A 88 15.82 -2.56 9.06
N LYS A 89 16.61 -1.99 8.13
CA LYS A 89 16.39 -2.14 6.67
C LYS A 89 16.22 -3.59 6.21
N GLY A 90 17.04 -4.51 6.73
CA GLY A 90 16.97 -5.93 6.36
C GLY A 90 15.63 -6.57 6.73
N GLN A 91 15.07 -6.23 7.89
CA GLN A 91 13.75 -6.68 8.33
C GLN A 91 12.65 -6.00 7.52
N THR A 92 12.75 -4.68 7.29
CA THR A 92 11.83 -3.94 6.43
C THR A 92 11.75 -4.55 5.03
N TYR A 93 12.88 -4.92 4.42
CA TYR A 93 12.88 -5.53 3.08
C TYR A 93 12.26 -6.91 3.05
N LYS A 94 12.40 -7.71 4.11
CA LYS A 94 11.70 -9.00 4.21
C LYS A 94 10.19 -8.78 4.21
N LEU A 95 9.72 -7.81 4.99
CA LEU A 95 8.31 -7.44 5.07
C LEU A 95 7.78 -6.89 3.75
N SER A 96 8.50 -5.97 3.10
CA SER A 96 8.13 -5.42 1.79
C SER A 96 8.05 -6.49 0.72
N ARG A 97 8.99 -7.47 0.72
CA ARG A 97 8.93 -8.61 -0.21
C ARG A 97 7.71 -9.49 0.06
N GLU A 98 7.38 -9.73 1.32
CA GLU A 98 6.22 -10.55 1.67
C GLU A 98 4.92 -9.94 1.17
N ILE A 99 4.67 -8.66 1.45
CA ILE A 99 3.43 -8.01 0.99
C ILE A 99 3.38 -7.90 -0.55
N ALA A 100 4.51 -7.62 -1.20
CA ALA A 100 4.58 -7.55 -2.66
C ALA A 100 4.37 -8.92 -3.31
N LYS A 101 4.89 -10.00 -2.69
CA LYS A 101 4.68 -11.37 -3.13
C LYS A 101 3.20 -11.76 -3.02
N ARG A 102 2.57 -11.54 -1.86
CA ARG A 102 1.13 -11.82 -1.67
C ARG A 102 0.26 -11.05 -2.66
N PHE A 103 0.60 -9.78 -2.91
CA PHE A 103 -0.11 -8.96 -3.89
C PHE A 103 0.04 -9.53 -5.30
N GLY A 104 1.28 -9.89 -5.69
CA GLY A 104 1.57 -10.50 -6.99
C GLY A 104 0.91 -11.88 -7.17
N GLU A 105 0.83 -12.70 -6.13
CA GLU A 105 0.11 -13.98 -6.16
C GLU A 105 -1.40 -13.77 -6.34
N LYS A 106 -1.99 -12.81 -5.62
CA LYS A 106 -3.43 -12.50 -5.70
C LYS A 106 -3.81 -11.86 -7.04
N ASN A 107 -2.93 -11.04 -7.62
CA ASN A 107 -3.20 -10.22 -8.80
C ASN A 107 -2.40 -10.62 -10.05
N THR A 108 -1.71 -11.77 -10.03
CA THR A 108 -0.78 -12.27 -11.07
C THR A 108 0.53 -11.49 -11.25
N THR A 109 0.54 -10.18 -10.98
CA THR A 109 1.72 -9.33 -11.12
C THR A 109 1.64 -8.10 -10.21
N THR A 110 2.76 -7.43 -10.01
CA THR A 110 2.83 -6.12 -9.34
C THR A 110 2.88 -4.97 -10.35
N VAL A 111 3.01 -5.23 -11.65
CA VAL A 111 3.17 -4.20 -12.70
C VAL A 111 1.82 -3.61 -13.10
N CYS A 112 1.65 -2.31 -12.90
CA CYS A 112 0.42 -1.55 -13.11
C CYS A 112 -0.06 -1.57 -14.57
N GLY A 113 0.85 -1.43 -15.54
CA GLY A 113 0.51 -1.53 -16.96
C GLY A 113 -0.13 -2.85 -17.29
N THR A 114 0.47 -3.95 -16.82
CA THR A 114 -0.04 -5.31 -16.98
C THR A 114 -1.37 -5.51 -16.25
N LEU A 115 -1.50 -5.03 -15.01
CA LEU A 115 -2.75 -5.11 -14.24
C LEU A 115 -3.90 -4.39 -14.94
N LYS A 116 -3.63 -3.20 -15.48
CA LYS A 116 -4.60 -2.39 -16.22
C LYS A 116 -4.83 -2.87 -17.66
N GLY A 117 -4.07 -3.85 -18.14
CA GLY A 117 -4.14 -4.31 -19.53
C GLY A 117 -3.73 -3.25 -20.54
N VAL A 118 -2.81 -2.34 -20.20
CA VAL A 118 -2.33 -1.31 -21.12
C VAL A 118 -1.69 -1.99 -22.33
N GLY A 119 -2.28 -1.77 -23.51
CA GLY A 119 -1.83 -2.40 -24.76
C GLY A 119 -2.26 -3.85 -24.95
N SER A 120 -3.18 -4.38 -24.13
CA SER A 120 -3.73 -5.74 -24.25
C SER A 120 -5.16 -5.74 -24.79
N ASP A 121 -5.47 -6.67 -25.68
CA ASP A 121 -6.83 -6.90 -26.21
C ASP A 121 -7.73 -7.67 -25.22
N GLN A 122 -7.16 -8.18 -24.12
CA GLN A 122 -7.87 -9.02 -23.13
C GLN A 122 -8.49 -8.20 -21.98
N GLY A 123 -8.27 -6.88 -21.95
CA GLY A 123 -8.72 -6.00 -20.87
C GLY A 123 -7.85 -6.08 -19.61
N PRO A 124 -8.25 -5.42 -18.51
CA PRO A 124 -7.49 -5.38 -17.27
C PRO A 124 -7.55 -6.72 -16.52
N LEU A 125 -6.42 -7.19 -15.99
CA LEU A 125 -6.37 -8.29 -15.03
C LEU A 125 -6.98 -7.88 -13.68
N ARG A 126 -6.85 -6.61 -13.31
CA ARG A 126 -7.39 -6.05 -12.07
C ARG A 126 -7.68 -4.56 -12.22
N SER A 127 -8.79 -4.11 -11.63
CA SER A 127 -9.12 -2.69 -11.55
C SER A 127 -8.29 -1.97 -10.48
N CYS A 128 -8.16 -0.63 -10.58
CA CYS A 128 -7.50 0.16 -9.54
C CYS A 128 -8.18 0.00 -8.16
N PRO A 129 -9.52 0.07 -8.03
CA PRO A 129 -10.20 -0.24 -6.77
C PRO A 129 -9.89 -1.63 -6.23
N GLY A 130 -9.89 -2.66 -7.09
CA GLY A 130 -9.55 -4.02 -6.66
C GLY A 130 -8.10 -4.14 -6.17
N CYS A 131 -7.16 -3.44 -6.81
CA CYS A 131 -5.77 -3.36 -6.32
C CYS A 131 -5.68 -2.66 -4.95
N ILE A 132 -6.48 -1.62 -4.72
CA ILE A 132 -6.53 -0.91 -3.44
C ILE A 132 -7.06 -1.84 -2.35
N ASP A 133 -8.19 -2.52 -2.60
CA ASP A 133 -8.80 -3.45 -1.64
C ASP A 133 -7.85 -4.58 -1.24
N ASP A 134 -7.15 -5.16 -2.22
CA ASP A 134 -6.18 -6.23 -1.99
C ASP A 134 -4.95 -5.75 -1.22
N ALA A 135 -4.45 -4.55 -1.52
CA ALA A 135 -3.32 -3.98 -0.81
C ALA A 135 -3.68 -3.62 0.63
N VAL A 136 -4.88 -3.09 0.87
CA VAL A 136 -5.41 -2.82 2.22
C VAL A 136 -5.54 -4.10 3.02
N ASP A 137 -6.20 -5.12 2.46
CA ASP A 137 -6.37 -6.45 3.08
C ASP A 137 -5.02 -7.05 3.51
N ILE A 138 -4.07 -7.14 2.58
CA ILE A 138 -2.72 -7.67 2.83
C ILE A 138 -1.99 -6.83 3.90
N ALA A 139 -2.06 -5.51 3.82
CA ALA A 139 -1.37 -4.63 4.76
C ALA A 139 -1.97 -4.71 6.16
N CYS A 140 -3.30 -4.74 6.30
CA CYS A 140 -3.98 -4.90 7.58
C CYS A 140 -3.60 -6.23 8.25
N ASP A 141 -3.62 -7.35 7.51
CA ASP A 141 -3.22 -8.67 8.03
C ASP A 141 -1.78 -8.65 8.55
N VAL A 142 -0.85 -8.13 7.74
CA VAL A 142 0.56 -8.07 8.11
C VAL A 142 0.81 -7.12 9.29
N LEU A 143 0.13 -5.97 9.36
CA LEU A 143 0.25 -5.06 10.51
C LEU A 143 -0.29 -5.70 11.80
N LYS A 144 -1.38 -6.46 11.73
CA LYS A 144 -1.90 -7.21 12.89
C LYS A 144 -0.89 -8.26 13.36
N GLN A 145 -0.31 -9.04 12.45
CA GLN A 145 0.73 -10.03 12.79
C GLN A 145 1.97 -9.41 13.43
N LEU A 146 2.32 -8.17 13.09
CA LEU A 146 3.43 -7.45 13.72
C LEU A 146 3.10 -6.93 15.13
N ALA A 147 1.83 -6.76 15.45
CA ALA A 147 1.37 -6.27 16.74
C ALA A 147 1.23 -7.38 17.80
N GLU A 148 1.31 -8.65 17.39
CA GLU A 148 1.37 -9.86 18.23
C GLU A 148 2.79 -10.14 18.74
#